data_AF-A0A0B6YYE5-F1
#
_entry.id   AF-A0A0B6YYE5-F1
#
_cell.length_a   1.000
_cell.length_b   1.000
_cell.length_c   1.000
_cell.angle_alpha   90.00
_cell.angle_beta   90.00
_cell.angle_gamma   90.00
#
_symmetry.space_group_name_H-M   'P 1'
#
loop_
_entity.id
_entity.type
_entity.pdbx_description
1 polymer ?
#
loop_
_entity_poly.entity_id
_entity_poly.type
_entity_poly.pdbx_seq_one_letter_code
_entity_poly.pdbx_strand_id
1 'polypeptide(L)'
;KNLISRPRLAFVGSVVQITCEVAGIPMPVIQWRKNGNLILKNQSNPRENQTEHDTSDVSISSTLRITVFQSAWYSCSALNFPLGKQANDSIIINVTAIE
;
A
#
# COMPACT_ATOMS: atom_id res chain seq x y z
N LYS A 1 7.54 11.57 2.62
CA LYS A 1 6.97 10.78 3.73
C LYS A 1 6.91 9.35 3.22
N ASN A 2 7.56 8.38 3.88
CA ASN A 2 7.42 6.98 3.48
C ASN A 2 6.01 6.53 3.84
N LEU A 3 5.27 6.03 2.86
CA LEU A 3 3.93 5.45 3.05
C LEU A 3 4.05 3.97 3.41
N ILE A 4 5.10 3.30 2.91
CA ILE A 4 5.31 1.88 3.08
C ILE A 4 6.19 1.60 4.31
N SER A 5 5.69 0.72 5.17
CA SER A 5 6.48 0.08 6.24
C SER A 5 6.69 -1.42 5.92
N ARG A 6 7.68 -2.04 6.60
CA ARG A 6 7.98 -3.50 6.73
C ARG A 6 9.35 -3.97 6.12
N PRO A 7 9.72 -5.28 6.06
CA PRO A 7 11.12 -5.68 5.90
C PRO A 7 11.61 -5.49 4.45
N ARG A 8 12.89 -5.17 4.29
CA ARG A 8 13.56 -5.08 2.98
C ARG A 8 14.21 -6.40 2.54
N LEU A 9 14.20 -7.40 3.41
CA LEU A 9 14.83 -8.70 3.21
C LEU A 9 13.87 -9.82 3.66
N ALA A 10 13.80 -10.90 2.90
CA ALA A 10 12.97 -12.05 3.20
C ALA A 10 13.59 -13.34 2.64
N PHE A 11 13.25 -14.49 3.22
CA PHE A 11 13.68 -15.78 2.69
C PHE A 11 12.78 -16.25 1.54
N VAL A 12 13.33 -17.02 0.60
CA VAL A 12 12.56 -17.69 -0.45
C VAL A 12 11.42 -18.50 0.17
N GLY A 13 10.20 -18.34 -0.33
CA GLY A 13 9.00 -19.04 0.13
C GLY A 13 8.37 -18.45 1.39
N SER A 14 8.96 -17.43 2.02
CA SER A 14 8.38 -16.79 3.20
C SER A 14 7.19 -15.91 2.84
N VAL A 15 6.28 -15.73 3.81
CA VAL A 15 5.18 -14.80 3.72
C VAL A 15 5.63 -13.44 4.24
N VAL A 16 5.67 -12.46 3.34
CA VAL A 16 5.94 -11.07 3.67
C VAL A 16 4.64 -10.31 3.75
N GLN A 17 4.63 -9.38 4.69
CA GLN A 17 3.59 -8.41 4.87
C GLN A 17 4.22 -7.05 4.47
N ILE A 18 3.52 -6.21 3.68
CA ILE A 18 3.86 -4.80 3.36
C ILE A 18 2.65 -3.91 3.71
N THR A 19 2.81 -2.81 4.45
CA THR A 19 1.69 -1.91 4.82
C THR A 19 1.90 -0.56 4.19
N CYS A 20 0.84 0.01 3.61
CA CYS A 20 0.79 1.38 3.12
C CYS A 20 -0.20 2.19 3.94
N GLU A 21 0.26 3.26 4.57
CA GLU A 21 -0.56 4.16 5.38
C GLU A 21 -0.50 5.57 4.78
N VAL A 22 -1.68 6.15 4.55
CA VAL A 22 -1.83 7.45 3.90
C VAL A 22 -3.05 8.15 4.47
N ALA A 23 -2.98 9.48 4.55
CA ALA A 23 -4.10 10.31 4.93
C ALA A 23 -4.47 11.26 3.80
N GLY A 24 -5.75 11.56 3.64
CA GLY A 24 -6.20 12.57 2.70
C GLY A 24 -7.71 12.69 2.58
N ILE A 25 -8.14 13.85 2.10
CA ILE A 25 -9.53 14.17 1.83
C ILE A 25 -9.68 14.56 0.34
N PRO A 26 -10.71 14.06 -0.37
CA PRO A 26 -11.53 12.90 -0.01
C PRO A 26 -10.70 11.63 0.20
N MET A 27 -11.27 10.62 0.86
CA MET A 27 -10.57 9.38 1.22
C MET A 27 -9.82 8.77 0.01
N PRO A 28 -8.50 8.52 0.12
CA PRO A 28 -7.74 7.91 -0.98
C PRO A 28 -8.14 6.47 -1.26
N VAL A 29 -7.98 6.06 -2.51
CA VAL A 29 -8.00 4.66 -2.94
C VAL A 29 -6.57 4.15 -3.09
N ILE A 30 -6.24 3.01 -2.47
CA ILE A 30 -4.91 2.42 -2.52
C ILE A 30 -4.83 1.32 -3.60
N GLN A 31 -3.80 1.40 -4.43
CA GLN A 31 -3.43 0.38 -5.41
C GLN A 31 -2.02 -0.15 -5.13
N TRP A 32 -1.85 -1.46 -5.28
CA TRP A 32 -0.57 -2.14 -5.16
C TRP A 32 -0.09 -2.64 -6.50
N ARG A 33 1.20 -2.45 -6.78
CA ARG A 33 1.86 -3.00 -7.96
C ARG A 33 3.09 -3.81 -7.57
N LYS A 34 3.35 -4.89 -8.33
CA LYS A 34 4.61 -5.65 -8.31
C LYS A 34 5.30 -5.47 -9.65
N ASN A 35 6.53 -4.95 -9.65
CA ASN A 35 7.29 -4.63 -10.85
C ASN A 35 6.47 -3.80 -11.86
N GLY A 36 5.72 -2.81 -11.37
CA GLY A 36 4.85 -1.96 -12.18
C GLY A 36 3.47 -2.56 -12.52
N ASN A 37 3.28 -3.88 -12.39
CA ASN A 37 2.01 -4.55 -12.69
C ASN A 37 1.04 -4.50 -11.53
N LEU A 38 -0.23 -4.12 -11.79
CA LEU A 38 -1.28 -4.07 -10.77
C LEU A 38 -1.55 -5.47 -10.20
N ILE A 39 -1.45 -5.61 -8.88
CA ILE A 39 -1.70 -6.88 -8.17
C ILE A 39 -2.87 -6.81 -7.19
N LEU A 40 -3.22 -5.61 -6.70
CA LEU A 40 -4.38 -5.40 -5.85
C LEU A 40 -4.88 -3.96 -6.00
N LYS A 41 -6.19 -3.79 -6.13
CA LYS A 41 -6.86 -2.50 -5.99
C LYS A 41 -7.75 -2.61 -4.77
N ASN A 42 -7.35 -2.01 -3.65
CA ASN A 42 -8.20 -2.02 -2.47
C ASN A 42 -9.20 -0.87 -2.63
N GLN A 43 -10.47 -1.21 -2.87
CA GLN A 43 -11.55 -0.25 -2.74
C GLN A 43 -11.69 0.00 -1.24
N SER A 44 -11.29 1.19 -0.79
CA SER A 44 -11.61 1.65 0.55
C SER A 44 -13.11 1.46 0.77
N ASN A 45 -13.50 0.49 1.59
CA ASN A 45 -14.90 0.25 1.86
C ASN A 45 -15.46 1.52 2.53
N PRO A 46 -16.40 2.27 1.92
CA PRO A 46 -16.82 3.57 2.44
C PRO A 46 -17.69 3.48 3.71
N ARG A 47 -17.90 2.27 4.26
CA ARG A 47 -18.83 2.04 5.36
C ARG A 47 -18.13 2.07 6.71
N GLU A 48 -17.88 3.28 7.18
CA GLU A 48 -18.13 3.63 8.58
C GLU A 48 -18.31 5.15 8.69
N ASN A 49 -19.56 5.60 8.54
CA ASN A 49 -20.11 6.87 9.06
C ASN A 49 -19.22 8.12 8.98
N GLN A 50 -18.67 8.46 7.81
CA GLN A 50 -18.10 9.79 7.61
C GLN A 50 -19.24 10.77 7.38
N THR A 51 -19.70 11.41 8.46
CA THR A 51 -20.42 12.68 8.36
C THR A 51 -19.55 13.64 7.55
N GLU A 52 -20.11 14.17 6.47
CA GLU A 52 -19.55 15.07 5.45
C GLU A 52 -18.89 16.36 5.98
N HIS A 53 -18.71 16.48 7.29
CA HIS A 53 -18.30 17.69 8.00
C HIS A 53 -17.22 17.37 9.04
N ASP A 54 -16.18 16.64 8.64
CA ASP A 54 -14.95 16.52 9.43
C ASP A 54 -13.77 17.02 8.59
N THR A 55 -13.22 18.17 8.98
CA THR A 55 -12.07 18.82 8.33
C THR A 55 -10.73 18.15 8.71
N SER A 56 -10.77 17.01 9.41
CA SER A 56 -9.60 16.24 9.80
C SER A 56 -9.19 15.25 8.71
N ASP A 57 -7.87 15.15 8.46
CA ASP A 57 -7.31 14.23 7.47
C ASP A 57 -7.73 12.77 7.78
N VAL A 58 -8.45 12.15 6.85
CA VAL A 58 -8.87 10.74 6.97
C VAL A 58 -7.68 9.83 6.66
N SER A 59 -7.20 9.08 7.65
CA SER A 59 -6.16 8.07 7.50
C SER A 59 -6.71 6.71 7.09
N ILE A 60 -6.10 6.09 6.08
CA ILE A 60 -6.39 4.73 5.61
C ILE A 60 -5.09 3.90 5.60
N SER A 61 -5.22 2.63 5.99
CA SER A 61 -4.15 1.64 5.92
C SER A 61 -4.53 0.45 5.04
N SER A 62 -3.61 0.02 4.17
CA SER A 62 -3.76 -1.18 3.33
C SER A 62 -2.57 -2.12 3.56
N THR A 63 -2.85 -3.39 3.81
CA THR A 63 -1.83 -4.42 4.06
C THR A 63 -1.83 -5.42 2.92
N LEU A 64 -0.69 -5.51 2.21
CA LEU A 64 -0.41 -6.56 1.25
C LEU A 64 0.27 -7.74 1.97
N ARG A 65 -0.30 -8.95 1.88
CA ARG A 65 0.29 -10.19 2.40
C ARG A 65 0.58 -11.12 1.23
N ILE A 66 1.84 -11.47 1.02
CA ILE A 66 2.34 -12.13 -0.19
C ILE A 66 3.40 -13.18 0.15
N THR A 67 3.42 -14.28 -0.58
CA THR A 67 4.55 -15.21 -0.57
C THR A 67 5.58 -14.74 -1.59
N VAL A 68 6.85 -14.63 -1.17
CA VAL A 68 7.93 -14.12 -2.03
C VAL A 68 8.87 -15.24 -2.45
N PHE A 69 9.23 -15.27 -3.73
CA PHE A 69 10.15 -16.26 -4.30
C PHE A 69 11.36 -15.62 -4.98
N GLN A 70 11.24 -14.35 -5.36
CA GLN A 70 12.28 -13.58 -6.06
C GLN A 70 12.21 -12.13 -5.59
N SER A 71 13.35 -11.46 -5.63
CA SER A 71 13.44 -10.03 -5.34
C SER A 71 12.55 -9.25 -6.30
N ALA A 72 11.77 -8.31 -5.77
CA ALA A 72 10.84 -7.53 -6.58
C ALA A 72 10.56 -6.15 -5.99
N TRP A 73 10.18 -5.23 -6.87
CA TRP A 73 9.69 -3.91 -6.51
C TRP A 73 8.20 -3.98 -6.20
N TYR A 74 7.82 -3.48 -5.03
CA TYR A 74 6.43 -3.31 -4.63
C TYR A 74 6.15 -1.83 -4.45
N SER A 75 5.09 -1.34 -5.08
CA SER A 75 4.67 0.04 -4.94
C SER A 75 3.23 0.16 -4.48
N CYS A 76 3.00 1.15 -3.63
CA CYS A 76 1.69 1.61 -3.20
C CYS A 76 1.44 2.97 -3.86
N SER A 77 0.27 3.13 -4.48
CA SER A 77 -0.23 4.41 -4.95
C SER A 77 -1.59 4.72 -4.32
N ALA A 78 -1.73 5.91 -3.76
CA ALA A 78 -2.94 6.41 -3.13
C ALA A 78 -3.48 7.59 -3.93
N LEU A 79 -4.74 7.53 -4.35
CA LEU A 79 -5.37 8.56 -5.19
C LEU A 79 -6.66 9.09 -4.54
N ASN A 80 -6.76 10.40 -4.37
CA ASN A 80 -7.98 11.08 -3.92
C ASN A 80 -8.82 11.48 -5.14
N PHE A 81 -10.10 11.12 -5.16
CA PHE A 81 -11.05 11.53 -6.20
C PHE A 81 -12.08 12.51 -5.61
N PRO A 82 -12.52 13.57 -6.33
CA PRO A 82 -12.13 13.96 -7.69
C PRO A 82 -10.87 14.84 -7.78
N LEU A 83 -10.26 15.23 -6.65
CA LEU A 83 -9.15 16.19 -6.61
C LEU A 83 -7.88 15.73 -7.36
N GLY A 84 -7.74 14.43 -7.65
CA GLY A 84 -6.63 13.89 -8.43
C GLY A 84 -5.28 13.89 -7.71
N LYS A 85 -5.24 14.25 -6.41
CA LYS A 85 -4.01 14.20 -5.62
C LYS A 85 -3.57 12.75 -5.46
N GLN A 86 -2.28 12.50 -5.71
CA GLN A 86 -1.68 11.18 -5.57
C GLN A 86 -0.49 11.21 -4.62
N ALA A 87 -0.36 10.16 -3.80
CA ALA A 87 0.84 9.85 -3.06
C ALA A 87 1.32 8.46 -3.47
N ASN A 88 2.63 8.29 -3.65
CA ASN A 88 3.25 7.04 -4.08
C ASN A 88 4.42 6.71 -3.18
N ASP A 89 4.64 5.42 -2.93
CA ASP A 89 5.85 4.92 -2.29
C ASP A 89 6.22 3.54 -2.84
N SER A 90 7.49 3.17 -2.75
CA SER A 90 8.01 1.92 -3.31
C SER A 90 9.08 1.31 -2.41
N ILE A 91 9.07 -0.01 -2.31
CA ILE A 91 10.05 -0.80 -1.58
C ILE A 91 10.55 -1.96 -2.45
N ILE A 92 11.85 -2.25 -2.35
CA ILE A 92 12.41 -3.51 -2.86
C ILE A 92 12.38 -4.51 -1.72
N ILE A 93 11.78 -5.66 -1.95
CA ILE A 93 11.95 -6.82 -1.09
C ILE A 93 13.05 -7.68 -1.71
N ASN A 94 14.21 -7.71 -1.07
CA ASN A 94 15.29 -8.62 -1.47
C ASN A 94 14.99 -10.02 -0.93
N VAL A 95 15.11 -11.02 -1.79
CA VAL A 95 14.88 -12.42 -1.43
C VAL A 95 16.20 -13.18 -1.39
N THR A 96 16.47 -13.85 -0.27
CA THR A 96 17.66 -14.68 -0.06
C THR A 96 17.29 -16.13 0.12
N ALA A 97 18.20 -17.04 -0.26
CA ALA A 97 18.04 -18.46 0.00
C ALA A 97 17.92 -18.72 1.52
N ILE A 98 17.22 -19.79 1.87
CA ILE A 98 17.27 -20.33 3.22
C ILE A 98 18.63 -21.04 3.32
N GLU A 99 19.44 -20.69 4.30
CA GLU A 99 20.70 -21.40 4.60
C GLU A 99 20.43 -22.83 5.08
#